data_AF-F0GF72-F1
#
_entry.id   AF-F0GF72-F1
#
_cell.length_a   1.000
_cell.length_b   1.000
_cell.length_c   1.000
_cell.angle_alpha   90.00
_cell.angle_beta   90.00
_cell.angle_gamma   90.00
#
_symmetry.space_group_name_H-M   'P 1'
#
loop_
_entity.id
_entity.type
_entity.pdbx_description
1 polymer ?
#
loop_
_entity_poly.entity_id
_entity_poly.type
_entity_poly.pdbx_seq_one_letter_code
_entity_poly.pdbx_strand_id
1 'polypeptide(L)' 'MKPLLDFDTAQQHFAGTFAPLETVTSVPLAQAAGRVLAAPLFAVLDQPPADQSAMDGYAVRHAELAGGEP' A
#
# COMPACT_ATOMS: atom_id res chain seq x y z
N MET A 1 -16.30 45.54 10.66
CA MET A 1 -15.83 44.26 11.24
C MET A 1 -15.74 43.25 10.12
N LYS A 2 -14.63 42.50 10.00
CA LYS A 2 -14.55 41.39 9.04
C LYS A 2 -15.42 40.25 9.59
N PRO A 3 -16.37 39.67 8.82
CA PRO A 3 -17.19 38.57 9.29
C PRO A 3 -16.31 37.37 9.66
N LEU A 4 -16.69 36.63 10.70
CA LEU A 4 -16.01 35.38 11.07
C LEU A 4 -16.18 34.37 9.94
N LEU A 5 -15.08 33.69 9.60
CA LEU A 5 -15.12 32.53 8.73
C LEU A 5 -15.75 31.37 9.49
N ASP A 6 -16.56 30.58 8.81
CA ASP A 6 -16.94 29.26 9.31
C ASP A 6 -15.72 28.33 9.35
N PHE A 7 -15.86 27.25 10.10
CA PHE A 7 -14.79 26.31 10.35
C PHE A 7 -14.22 25.69 9.07
N ASP A 8 -15.08 25.26 8.14
CA ASP A 8 -14.65 24.56 6.93
C ASP A 8 -13.90 25.50 5.99
N THR A 9 -14.40 26.72 5.82
CA THR A 9 -13.70 27.76 5.05
C THR A 9 -12.35 28.09 5.67
N ALA A 10 -12.27 28.23 7.00
CA ALA A 10 -11.00 28.49 7.68
C ALA A 10 -10.02 27.32 7.53
N GLN A 11 -10.49 26.07 7.64
CA GLN A 11 -9.66 24.87 7.50
C GLN A 11 -9.12 24.73 6.07
N GLN A 12 -9.96 24.95 5.05
CA GLN A 12 -9.54 24.89 3.64
C GLN A 12 -8.51 25.96 3.30
N HIS A 13 -8.72 27.20 3.77
CA HIS A 13 -7.73 28.27 3.59
C HIS A 13 -6.41 27.91 4.26
N PHE A 14 -6.44 27.39 5.48
CA PHE A 14 -5.23 26.98 6.19
C PHE A 14 -4.50 25.87 5.45
N ALA A 15 -5.19 24.79 5.06
CA ALA A 15 -4.61 23.68 4.33
C ALA A 15 -4.02 24.11 2.97
N GLY A 16 -4.72 25.00 2.25
CA GLY A 16 -4.29 25.50 0.95
C GLY A 16 -3.15 26.53 1.00
N THR A 17 -2.77 27.02 2.19
CA THR A 17 -1.67 27.98 2.35
C THR A 17 -0.30 27.32 2.22
N PHE A 18 -0.21 26.02 2.51
CA PHE A 18 1.06 25.30 2.52
C PHE A 18 1.23 24.49 1.23
N ALA A 19 2.38 24.66 0.57
CA ALA A 19 2.79 23.77 -0.49
C ALA A 19 3.25 22.41 0.12
N PRO A 20 3.11 21.30 -0.61
CA PRO A 20 3.73 20.03 -0.23
C PRO A 20 5.24 20.19 -0.01
N LEU A 21 5.80 19.42 0.93
CA LEU A 21 7.24 19.41 1.17
C LEU A 21 7.97 18.77 -0.01
N GLU A 22 8.98 19.46 -0.55
CA GLU A 22 9.80 18.95 -1.66
C GLU A 22 10.99 18.09 -1.17
N THR A 23 11.33 18.20 0.11
CA THR A 23 12.49 17.49 0.68
C THR A 23 12.20 16.00 0.78
N VAL A 24 13.00 15.21 0.07
CA VAL A 24 12.98 13.75 0.12
C VAL A 24 14.26 13.25 0.77
N THR A 25 14.16 12.22 1.59
CA THR A 25 15.33 11.57 2.22
C THR A 25 15.14 10.07 2.19
N SER A 26 16.15 9.35 1.72
CA SER A 26 16.21 7.90 1.84
C SER A 26 16.68 7.51 3.25
N VAL A 27 15.94 6.62 3.89
CA VAL A 27 16.25 6.14 5.24
C VAL A 27 16.18 4.62 5.27
N PRO A 28 16.91 3.97 6.20
CA PRO A 28 16.72 2.53 6.44
C PRO A 28 15.28 2.22 6.87
N LEU A 29 14.75 1.04 6.49
CA LEU A 29 13.38 0.63 6.79
C LEU A 29 13.04 0.70 8.29
N ALA A 30 13.99 0.37 9.16
CA ALA A 30 13.82 0.44 10.61
C ALA A 30 13.52 1.86 11.13
N GLN A 31 13.79 2.90 10.35
CA GLN A 31 13.55 4.31 10.69
C GLN A 31 12.39 4.94 9.88
N ALA A 32 11.68 4.14 9.08
CA ALA A 32 10.61 4.60 8.21
C ALA A 32 9.26 4.73 8.93
N ALA A 33 9.08 4.04 10.07
CA ALA A 33 7.83 4.07 10.83
C ALA A 33 7.44 5.51 11.22
N GLY A 34 6.21 5.91 10.90
CA GLY A 34 5.68 7.25 11.17
C GLY A 34 6.06 8.33 10.14
N ARG A 35 6.84 8.00 9.10
CA ARG A 35 7.14 8.91 7.98
C ARG A 35 6.13 8.74 6.85
N VAL A 36 6.09 9.73 5.95
CA VAL A 36 5.27 9.72 4.73
C VAL A 36 6.14 9.31 3.54
N LEU A 37 5.64 8.42 2.70
CA LEU A 37 6.33 8.06 1.45
C LEU A 37 6.40 9.26 0.52
N ALA A 38 7.61 9.54 0.02
CA ALA A 38 7.82 10.61 -0.94
C ALA A 38 7.36 10.25 -2.37
N ALA A 39 7.29 8.96 -2.69
CA ALA A 39 6.86 8.44 -3.97
C ALA A 39 6.19 7.06 -3.79
N PRO A 40 5.36 6.60 -4.75
CA PRO A 40 4.79 5.25 -4.72
C PRO A 40 5.86 4.17 -4.65
N LEU A 41 5.58 3.08 -3.94
CA LEU A 41 6.40 1.88 -3.94
C LEU A 41 5.84 0.86 -4.92
N PHE A 42 6.71 0.30 -5.76
CA PHE A 42 6.37 -0.74 -6.71
C PHE A 42 7.08 -2.03 -6.31
N ALA A 43 6.35 -3.15 -6.39
CA ALA A 43 6.97 -4.47 -6.26
C ALA A 43 7.94 -4.66 -7.43
N VAL A 44 9.16 -5.12 -7.12
CA VAL A 44 10.19 -5.42 -8.12
C VAL A 44 10.31 -6.93 -8.39
N LEU A 45 9.55 -7.73 -7.67
CA LEU A 45 9.50 -9.19 -7.75
C LEU A 45 8.06 -9.65 -7.53
N ASP A 46 7.68 -10.74 -8.19
CA ASP A 46 6.46 -11.48 -7.87
C ASP A 46 6.64 -12.23 -6.55
N GLN A 47 5.57 -12.28 -5.75
CA GLN A 47 5.56 -13.05 -4.51
C GLN A 47 4.21 -13.78 -4.36
N PRO A 48 4.17 -15.12 -4.51
CA PRO A 48 5.30 -16.02 -4.79
C PRO A 48 5.84 -15.86 -6.23
N PRO A 49 7.10 -16.24 -6.49
CA PRO A 49 7.70 -16.15 -7.83
C PRO A 49 7.22 -17.22 -8.81
N ALA A 50 6.48 -18.22 -8.33
CA ALA A 50 5.93 -19.32 -9.12
C ALA A 50 4.72 -19.93 -8.39
N ASP A 51 4.02 -20.82 -9.07
CA ASP A 51 3.00 -21.65 -8.43
C ASP A 51 3.64 -22.51 -7.32
N GLN A 52 3.08 -22.46 -6.12
CA GLN A 52 3.55 -23.18 -4.94
C GLN A 52 2.35 -23.84 -4.26
N SER A 53 2.55 -25.04 -3.70
CA SER A 53 1.52 -25.66 -2.86
C SER A 53 1.38 -24.86 -1.57
N ALA A 54 0.14 -24.55 -1.18
CA ALA A 54 -0.15 -23.88 0.09
C ALA A 54 0.01 -24.79 1.31
N MET A 55 -0.01 -26.10 1.10
CA MET A 55 0.01 -27.13 2.14
C MET A 55 0.77 -28.38 1.68
N ASP A 56 1.11 -29.23 2.64
CA ASP A 56 1.56 -30.59 2.34
C ASP A 56 0.41 -31.41 1.75
N GLY A 57 0.70 -32.19 0.71
CA GLY A 57 -0.30 -33.00 0.01
C GLY A 57 0.25 -33.60 -1.29
N TYR A 58 -0.65 -33.98 -2.18
CA TYR A 58 -0.32 -34.57 -3.48
C TYR A 58 -0.77 -33.66 -4.61
N ALA A 59 0.11 -33.40 -5.58
CA ALA A 59 -0.26 -32.70 -6.79
C ALA A 59 -1.05 -33.64 -7.70
N VAL A 60 -2.29 -33.28 -8.00
CA VAL A 60 -3.21 -34.06 -8.86
C VAL A 60 -3.57 -33.26 -10.10
N ARG A 61 -3.88 -33.96 -11.20
CA ARG A 61 -4.49 -33.31 -12.36
C ARG A 61 -5.99 -33.25 -12.13
N HIS A 62 -6.57 -32.07 -12.19
CA HIS A 62 -8.01 -31.89 -11.97
C HIS A 62 -8.87 -32.79 -12.89
N ALA A 63 -8.41 -33.03 -14.13
CA ALA A 63 -9.10 -33.89 -15.09
C ALA A 63 -9.14 -35.38 -14.69
N GLU A 64 -8.23 -35.84 -13.81
CA GLU A 64 -8.12 -37.24 -13.39
C GLU A 64 -8.94 -37.53 -12.12
N LEU A 65 -9.55 -36.51 -11.49
CA LEU A 65 -10.35 -36.64 -10.26
C LEU A 65 -11.78 -37.19 -10.46
N ALA A 66 -12.06 -37.81 -11.61
CA ALA A 66 -13.38 -38.37 -11.93
C ALA A 66 -13.70 -39.58 -11.03
N GLY A 67 -14.30 -39.33 -9.87
CA GLY A 67 -14.64 -40.37 -8.89
C GLY A 67 -14.71 -39.88 -7.44
N GLY A 68 -14.21 -38.67 -7.14
CA GLY A 68 -14.22 -38.13 -5.77
C GLY A 68 -13.17 -38.74 -4.85
N GLU A 69 -12.30 -39.60 -5.38
CA GLU A 69 -11.13 -40.16 -4.72
C GLU A 69 -9.92 -39.91 -5.65
N PRO A 70 -8.74 -39.59 -5.10
CA PRO A 70 -7.50 -39.48 -5.88
C PRO A 70 -7.06 -40.81 -6.53
#